data_AF-A0A1X0JBF0-F1
#
_entry.id   AF-A0A1X0JBF0-F1
#
_cell.length_a   1.000
_cell.length_b   1.000
_cell.length_c   1.000
_cell.angle_alpha   90.00
_cell.angle_beta   90.00
_cell.angle_gamma   90.00
#
_symmetry.space_group_name_H-M   'P 1'
#
loop_
_entity.id
_entity.type
_entity.pdbx_description
1 polymer ?
#
loop_
_entity_poly.entity_id
_entity_poly.type
_entity_poly.pdbx_seq_one_letter_code
_entity_poly.pdbx_strand_id
1 'polypeptide(L)' 'MDTDCCIRLALGISDGITAHSFRKAGATAKDNTGLPLRVIADSLGHPDMVTTQRHYLDRGKAHPEAAEVLDRALRPPAN' A
#
# COMPACT_ATOMS: atom_id res chain seq x y z
N MET A 1 18.62 -4.53 -30.29
CA MET A 1 17.27 -4.14 -29.82
C MET A 1 16.85 -5.23 -28.86
N ASP A 2 16.77 -4.92 -27.58
CA ASP A 2 16.72 -5.90 -26.49
C ASP A 2 15.38 -6.64 -26.49
N THR A 3 15.39 -7.98 -26.48
CA THR A 3 14.17 -8.81 -26.55
C THR A 3 13.19 -8.51 -25.40
N ASP A 4 13.74 -8.12 -24.24
CA ASP A 4 12.99 -7.72 -23.05
C ASP A 4 12.13 -6.47 -23.30
N CYS A 5 12.62 -5.50 -24.09
CA CYS A 5 11.87 -4.30 -24.48
C CYS A 5 10.66 -4.65 -25.36
N CYS A 6 10.83 -5.56 -26.34
CA CYS A 6 9.74 -5.98 -27.23
C CYS A 6 8.61 -6.69 -26.46
N ILE A 7 8.94 -7.52 -25.47
CA ILE A 7 7.95 -8.21 -24.63
C ILE A 7 7.18 -7.21 -23.76
N ARG A 8 7.87 -6.25 -23.12
CA ARG A 8 7.20 -5.22 -22.29
C ARG A 8 6.26 -4.36 -23.11
N LEU A 9 6.71 -3.91 -24.28
CA LEU A 9 5.90 -3.12 -25.19
C LEU A 9 4.64 -3.88 -25.64
N ALA A 10 4.78 -5.17 -25.98
CA ALA A 10 3.65 -6.02 -26.37
C ALA A 10 2.62 -6.20 -25.25
N LEU A 11 3.06 -6.20 -23.98
CA LEU A 11 2.19 -6.28 -22.81
C LEU A 11 1.63 -4.91 -22.37
N GLY A 12 2.00 -3.81 -23.05
CA GLY A 12 1.60 -2.45 -22.67
C GLY A 12 2.25 -1.94 -21.37
N ILE A 13 3.37 -2.55 -20.96
CA ILE A 13 4.11 -2.19 -19.75
C ILE A 13 5.15 -1.15 -20.11
N SER A 14 5.17 -0.01 -19.39
CA SER A 14 6.18 1.03 -19.61
C SER A 14 7.57 0.59 -19.14
N ASP A 15 8.62 1.14 -19.78
CA ASP A 15 10.02 0.82 -19.45
C ASP A 15 10.41 1.14 -18.00
N GLY A 16 9.65 2.02 -17.31
CA GLY A 16 9.88 2.36 -15.91
C GLY A 16 9.31 1.35 -14.91
N ILE A 17 8.55 0.35 -15.36
CA ILE A 17 7.98 -0.67 -14.50
C ILE A 17 8.99 -1.78 -14.27
N THR A 18 9.37 -1.95 -13.01
CA THR A 18 10.33 -2.96 -12.57
C THR A 18 9.67 -3.96 -11.63
N ALA A 19 10.38 -5.03 -11.28
CA ALA A 19 9.96 -5.96 -10.23
C ALA A 19 9.62 -5.23 -8.91
N HIS A 20 10.32 -4.13 -8.61
CA HIS A 20 10.04 -3.31 -7.43
C HIS A 20 8.65 -2.65 -7.50
N SER A 21 8.21 -2.22 -8.68
CA SER A 21 6.87 -1.65 -8.89
C SER A 21 5.76 -2.66 -8.57
N PHE A 22 5.92 -3.93 -9.00
CA PHE A 22 4.98 -5.00 -8.66
C PHE A 22 4.97 -5.30 -7.16
N ARG A 23 6.14 -5.25 -6.50
CA ARG A 23 6.24 -5.44 -5.05
C ARG A 23 5.48 -4.36 -4.27
N LYS A 24 5.50 -3.10 -4.73
CA LYS A 24 4.67 -2.02 -4.16
C LYS A 24 3.17 -2.23 -4.41
N ALA A 25 2.79 -2.59 -5.64
CA ALA A 25 1.40 -2.86 -5.99
C ALA A 25 0.80 -3.97 -5.11
N GLY A 26 1.54 -5.06 -4.89
CA GLY A 26 1.11 -6.15 -4.01
C GLY A 26 0.98 -5.74 -2.54
N ALA A 27 1.87 -4.87 -2.05
CA ALA A 27 1.77 -4.35 -0.69
C ALA A 27 0.54 -3.45 -0.50
N THR A 28 0.28 -2.56 -1.46
CA THR A 28 -0.91 -1.69 -1.47
C THR A 28 -2.21 -2.51 -1.58
N ALA A 29 -2.22 -3.59 -2.37
CA ALA A 29 -3.39 -4.47 -2.45
C ALA A 29 -3.71 -5.14 -1.10
N LYS A 30 -2.69 -5.59 -0.36
CA LYS A 30 -2.85 -6.15 0.99
C LYS A 30 -3.37 -5.11 1.99
N ASP A 31 -2.82 -3.90 1.94
CA ASP A 31 -3.25 -2.79 2.79
C ASP A 31 -4.72 -2.40 2.53
N ASN A 32 -5.14 -2.40 1.27
CA ASN A 32 -6.54 -2.12 0.90
C ASN A 32 -7.53 -3.16 1.43
N THR A 33 -7.10 -4.39 1.73
CA THR A 33 -7.92 -5.40 2.41
C THR A 33 -7.97 -5.24 3.94
N GLY A 34 -7.24 -4.26 4.49
CA GLY A 34 -7.17 -4.00 5.93
C GLY A 34 -6.23 -4.92 6.69
N LEU A 35 -5.27 -5.57 6.01
CA LEU A 35 -4.29 -6.41 6.70
C LEU A 35 -3.38 -5.54 7.60
N PRO A 36 -3.00 -6.03 8.79
CA PRO A 36 -2.08 -5.28 9.65
C PRO A 36 -0.74 -5.02 8.97
N LEU A 37 -0.20 -3.81 9.11
CA LEU A 37 1.09 -3.40 8.54
C LEU A 37 2.23 -4.40 8.85
N ARG A 38 2.23 -4.99 10.05
CA ARG A 38 3.21 -6.01 10.43
C ARG A 38 3.14 -7.25 9.52
N VAL A 39 1.94 -7.78 9.28
CA VAL A 39 1.72 -8.94 8.41
C VAL A 39 2.18 -8.64 6.99
N ILE A 40 1.91 -7.42 6.50
CA ILE A 40 2.39 -6.98 5.19
C ILE A 40 3.92 -6.93 5.17
N ALA A 41 4.56 -6.31 6.17
CA ALA A 41 6.01 -6.21 6.27
C ALA A 41 6.70 -7.59 6.34
N ASP A 42 6.17 -8.51 7.15
CA ASP A 42 6.68 -9.87 7.29
C ASP A 42 6.59 -10.63 5.94
N SER A 43 5.47 -10.47 5.21
CA SER A 43 5.32 -11.07 3.87
C SER A 43 6.26 -10.48 2.82
N LEU A 44 6.78 -9.27 3.05
CA LEU A 44 7.80 -8.62 2.24
C LEU A 44 9.22 -8.92 2.75
N GLY A 45 9.38 -9.67 3.84
CA GLY A 45 10.67 -9.96 4.46
C GLY A 45 11.36 -8.72 5.03
N HIS A 46 10.61 -7.68 5.38
CA HIS A 46 11.19 -6.48 5.98
C HIS A 46 11.22 -6.62 7.50
N PRO A 47 12.41 -6.53 8.15
CA PRO A 47 12.51 -6.59 9.61
C PRO A 47 11.92 -5.36 10.28
N ASP A 48 11.88 -4.22 9.57
CA ASP A 48 11.33 -2.96 10.02
C ASP A 48 10.07 -2.58 9.21
N MET A 49 8.96 -2.42 9.92
CA MET A 49 7.67 -2.00 9.37
C MET A 49 7.66 -0.59 8.80
N VAL A 50 8.54 0.31 9.27
CA VAL A 50 8.66 1.67 8.72
C VAL A 50 9.13 1.64 7.26
N THR A 51 9.95 0.66 6.88
CA THR A 51 10.37 0.48 5.48
C THR A 51 9.17 0.18 4.58
N THR A 52 8.28 -0.71 5.01
CA THR A 52 7.03 -1.03 4.29
C THR A 52 6.13 0.19 4.21
N GLN A 53 5.88 0.85 5.35
CA GLN A 53 5.00 2.02 5.41
C GLN A 53 5.50 3.15 4.51
N ARG A 54 6.80 3.45 4.53
CA ARG A 54 7.38 4.59 3.80
C ARG A 54 7.45 4.37 2.30
N HIS A 55 7.79 3.14 1.87
CA HIS A 55 8.18 2.88 0.47
C HIS A 55 7.18 2.04 -0.31
N TYR A 56 6.34 1.24 0.35
CA TYR A 56 5.51 0.22 -0.28
C TYR A 56 4.01 0.45 -0.17
N LEU A 57 3.57 1.28 0.79
CA LEU A 57 2.17 1.64 0.95
C LEU A 57 1.89 3.03 0.37
N ASP A 58 0.66 3.20 -0.12
CA ASP A 58 0.17 4.49 -0.58
C ASP A 58 -0.09 5.44 0.60
N ARG A 59 0.01 6.75 0.37
CA ARG A 59 -0.14 7.77 1.42
C ARG A 59 -1.32 8.68 1.14
N GLY A 60 -1.82 9.32 2.20
CA GLY A 60 -2.86 10.35 2.08
C GLY A 60 -4.27 9.81 1.86
N LYS A 61 -4.50 8.51 2.10
CA LYS A 61 -5.84 7.93 2.12
C LYS A 61 -6.62 8.50 3.31
N ALA A 62 -7.81 9.05 3.05
CA ALA A 62 -8.71 9.43 4.12
C ALA A 62 -9.25 8.16 4.79
N HIS A 63 -9.30 8.16 6.12
CA HIS A 63 -9.81 7.08 6.94
C HIS A 63 -11.08 7.55 7.67
N PRO A 64 -12.27 7.46 7.05
CA PRO A 64 -13.53 7.86 7.66
C PRO A 64 -13.78 7.19 9.01
N GLU A 65 -13.33 5.94 9.15
CA GLU A 65 -13.41 5.18 10.40
C GLU A 65 -12.67 5.87 11.56
N ALA A 66 -11.53 6.52 11.28
CA ALA A 66 -10.80 7.27 12.29
C ALA A 66 -11.56 8.54 12.70
N ALA A 67 -12.22 9.19 11.73
CA ALA A 67 -13.07 10.35 11.98
C ALA A 67 -14.31 9.96 12.82
N GLU A 68 -14.97 8.85 12.51
CA GLU A 68 -16.13 8.37 13.26
C GLU A 68 -15.82 8.03 14.73
N VAL A 69 -14.65 7.44 14.98
CA VAL A 69 -14.19 7.17 16.35
C VAL A 69 -14.01 8.47 17.12
N LEU A 70 -13.44 9.50 16.48
CA LEU A 70 -13.25 10.80 17.09
C LEU A 70 -14.60 11.50 17.34
N ASP A 71 -15.51 11.50 16.37
CA ASP A 71 -16.85 12.09 16.50
C ASP A 71 -17.65 11.48 17.66
N ARG A 72 -17.52 10.17 17.86
CA ARG A 72 -18.15 9.48 19.00
C ARG A 72 -17.55 9.92 20.33
N ALA A 73 -16.22 10.02 20.41
CA ALA A 73 -15.52 10.42 21.63
C ALA A 73 -15.82 11.86 22.04
N LEU A 74 -16.10 12.74 21.07
CA LEU A 74 -16.38 14.15 21.29
C LEU A 74 -17.87 14.46 21.55
N ARG A 75 -18.76 13.49 21.39
CA ARG A 75 -20.21 13.71 21.57
C ARG A 75 -20.53 13.97 23.06
N PRO A 76 -21.15 15.11 23.41
CA PRO A 76 -21.53 15.39 24.79
C PRO A 76 -22.56 14.37 25.30
N PRO A 77 -22.58 14.06 26.61
CA PRO A 77 -23.58 13.17 27.19
C PRO A 77 -24.98 13.75 26.94
N ALA A 78 -25.94 12.89 26.63
CA ALA A 78 -27.33 13.30 26.45
C ALA A 78 -27.87 13.80 27.81
N ASN A 79 -28.42 15.03 27.80
CA ASN A 79 -29.08 15.65 28.94
C ASN A 79 -30.39 14.93 29.28
#